data_AF-L9MV53-F1
#
_entry.id   AF-L9MV53-F1
#
_cell.length_a   1.000
_cell.length_b   1.000
_cell.length_c   1.000
_cell.angle_alpha   90.00
_cell.angle_beta   90.00
_cell.angle_gamma   90.00
#
_symmetry.space_group_name_H-M   'P 1'
#
loop_
_entity.id
_entity.type
_entity.pdbx_description
1 polymer ?
#
loop_
_entity_poly.entity_id
_entity_poly.type
_entity_poly.pdbx_seq_one_letter_code
_entity_poly.pdbx_strand_id
1 'polypeptide(L)'
;MKTNLSQQQDTNKISDNYRTGDLVVIIDHQSTDLFTVTEVKGDFFGDWVVMTNSKNVEWSSGTRFIRPATTAEIKANRRLTEAEQALAEVS
;
A
#
# COMPACT_ATOMS: atom_id res chain seq x y z
N MET A 1 19.79 31.73 -14.60
CA MET A 1 18.62 31.72 -13.69
C MET A 1 18.15 30.29 -13.56
N LYS A 2 18.16 29.72 -12.35
CA LYS A 2 17.84 28.31 -12.11
C LYS A 2 16.33 28.14 -12.15
N THR A 3 15.83 27.31 -13.06
CA THR A 3 14.44 26.84 -13.10
C THR A 3 14.23 25.91 -11.92
N ASN A 4 13.67 26.44 -10.84
CA ASN A 4 13.19 25.61 -9.75
C ASN A 4 11.94 24.88 -10.25
N LEU A 5 12.05 23.55 -10.31
CA LEU A 5 10.96 22.64 -10.61
C LEU A 5 9.76 23.02 -9.74
N SER A 6 8.63 23.25 -10.39
CA SER A 6 7.33 23.32 -9.73
C SER A 6 7.11 21.99 -9.02
N GLN A 7 7.39 21.96 -7.71
CA GLN A 7 6.77 20.99 -6.81
C GLN A 7 5.31 21.43 -6.72
N GLN A 8 4.51 21.01 -7.70
CA GLN A 8 3.09 20.86 -7.49
C GLN A 8 2.95 19.87 -6.34
N GLN A 9 2.71 20.43 -5.16
CA GLN A 9 2.14 19.71 -4.06
C GLN A 9 0.77 19.23 -4.54
N ASP A 10 0.73 18.02 -5.10
CA ASP A 10 -0.50 17.26 -5.34
C ASP A 10 -1.06 16.80 -3.98
N THR A 11 -1.37 17.75 -3.10
CA THR A 11 -1.94 17.48 -1.78
C THR A 11 -3.47 17.36 -1.81
N ASN A 12 -4.09 17.38 -3.01
CA ASN A 12 -5.55 17.50 -3.12
C ASN A 12 -6.27 16.43 -3.96
N LYS A 13 -5.65 15.28 -4.26
CA LYS A 13 -6.32 14.16 -4.96
C LYS A 13 -5.84 12.76 -4.56
N ILE A 14 -5.46 12.56 -3.29
CA ILE A 14 -4.97 11.24 -2.87
C ILE A 14 -6.07 10.16 -2.95
N SER A 15 -7.34 10.51 -2.81
CA SER A 15 -8.46 9.58 -2.96
C SER A 15 -8.77 9.11 -4.37
N ASP A 16 -8.38 9.88 -5.39
CA ASP A 16 -8.51 9.48 -6.79
C ASP A 16 -7.43 8.46 -7.21
N ASN A 17 -6.44 8.21 -6.34
CA ASN A 17 -5.26 7.41 -6.67
C ASN A 17 -5.32 5.96 -6.19
N TYR A 18 -6.30 5.58 -5.38
CA TYR A 18 -6.41 4.22 -4.86
C TYR A 18 -7.65 3.54 -5.40
N ARG A 19 -7.49 2.28 -5.80
CA ARG A 19 -8.55 1.41 -6.32
C ARG A 19 -8.46 0.05 -5.66
N THR A 20 -9.59 -0.65 -5.63
CA THR A 20 -9.61 -2.06 -5.24
C THR A 20 -8.62 -2.87 -6.08
N GLY A 21 -7.76 -3.65 -5.42
CA GLY A 21 -6.68 -4.42 -6.02
C GLY A 21 -5.30 -3.74 -5.94
N ASP A 22 -5.21 -2.47 -5.56
CA ASP A 22 -3.92 -1.80 -5.42
C ASP A 22 -3.12 -2.34 -4.23
N LEU A 23 -1.82 -2.48 -4.43
CA LEU A 23 -0.87 -2.84 -3.37
C LEU A 23 -0.34 -1.57 -2.70
N VAL A 24 -0.56 -1.47 -1.40
CA VAL A 24 -0.18 -0.33 -0.58
C VAL A 24 0.59 -0.78 0.66
N VAL A 25 1.32 0.17 1.24
CA VAL A 25 2.00 0.02 2.52
C VAL A 25 1.68 1.19 3.42
N ILE A 26 1.68 0.95 4.73
CA ILE A 26 1.41 1.97 5.74
C ILE A 26 2.70 2.71 6.07
N ILE A 27 2.69 4.04 5.97
CA ILE A 27 3.88 4.90 6.03
C ILE A 27 4.52 4.90 7.44
N ASP A 28 3.71 4.88 8.50
CA ASP A 28 4.16 5.21 9.86
C ASP A 28 4.56 4.00 10.73
N HIS A 29 4.25 2.77 10.30
CA HIS A 29 4.27 1.63 11.23
C HIS A 29 5.54 0.76 11.22
N GLN A 30 6.62 1.11 10.51
CA GLN A 30 7.72 0.18 10.20
C GLN A 30 7.24 -1.18 9.63
N SER A 31 5.96 -1.25 9.23
CA SER A 31 5.36 -2.45 8.70
C SER A 31 5.86 -2.58 7.27
N THR A 32 6.60 -3.66 7.03
CA THR A 32 7.00 -4.07 5.67
C THR A 32 5.91 -4.90 5.01
N ASP A 33 4.74 -5.02 5.66
CA ASP A 33 3.64 -5.80 5.14
C ASP A 33 3.01 -5.07 3.95
N LEU A 34 2.78 -5.85 2.91
CA LEU A 34 1.99 -5.41 1.76
C LEU A 34 0.52 -5.65 2.07
N PHE A 35 -0.26 -4.62 1.78
CA PHE A 35 -1.70 -4.66 1.90
C PHE A 35 -2.33 -4.51 0.51
N THR A 36 -3.39 -5.26 0.28
CA THR A 36 -4.22 -5.13 -0.93
C THR A 36 -5.46 -4.34 -0.57
N VAL A 37 -5.70 -3.22 -1.26
CA VAL A 37 -6.92 -2.44 -1.09
C VAL A 37 -8.11 -3.28 -1.53
N THR A 38 -9.06 -3.49 -0.63
CA THR A 38 -10.31 -4.22 -0.91
C THR A 38 -11.46 -3.25 -1.17
N GLU A 39 -11.48 -2.12 -0.47
CA GLU A 39 -12.54 -1.12 -0.59
C GLU A 39 -11.97 0.28 -0.39
N VAL A 40 -12.51 1.25 -1.12
CA VAL A 40 -12.18 2.67 -0.97
C VAL A 40 -13.45 3.37 -0.48
N LYS A 41 -13.35 4.05 0.66
CA LYS A 41 -14.45 4.75 1.31
C LYS A 41 -14.09 6.21 1.50
N GLY A 42 -15.10 7.07 1.46
CA GLY A 42 -14.93 8.48 1.73
C GLY A 42 -16.20 9.08 2.30
N ASP A 43 -16.04 9.97 3.28
CA ASP A 43 -17.12 10.78 3.83
C ASP A 43 -16.69 12.25 3.93
N PHE A 44 -17.49 13.06 4.62
CA PHE A 44 -17.20 14.49 4.82
C PHE A 44 -15.91 14.74 5.63
N PHE A 45 -15.46 13.78 6.45
CA PHE A 45 -14.26 13.87 7.28
C PHE A 45 -12.99 13.39 6.56
N GLY A 46 -13.13 12.72 5.43
CA GLY A 46 -12.03 12.39 4.51
C GLY A 46 -12.12 11.01 3.91
N ASP A 47 -11.08 10.63 3.18
CA ASP A 47 -11.02 9.35 2.46
C ASP A 47 -10.13 8.33 3.19
N TRP A 48 -10.64 7.12 3.31
CA TRP A 48 -9.94 5.97 3.87
C TRP A 48 -10.10 4.73 2.99
N VAL A 49 -9.25 3.75 3.18
CA VAL A 49 -9.36 2.48 2.48
C VAL A 49 -9.43 1.34 3.47
N VAL A 50 -10.15 0.31 3.08
CA VAL A 50 -10.11 -1.02 3.69
C VAL A 50 -9.12 -1.84 2.88
N MET A 51 -8.24 -2.56 3.58
CA MET A 51 -7.17 -3.33 2.96
C MET A 51 -6.95 -4.63 3.71
N THR A 52 -6.37 -5.62 3.04
CA THR A 52 -6.07 -6.93 3.63
C THR A 52 -4.60 -7.28 3.43
N ASN A 53 -3.98 -7.91 4.41
CA ASN A 53 -2.62 -8.45 4.26
C ASN A 53 -2.64 -9.89 3.72
N SER A 54 -1.46 -10.49 3.52
CA SER A 54 -1.30 -11.87 3.06
C SER A 54 -1.96 -12.93 3.95
N LYS A 55 -2.29 -12.57 5.20
CA LYS A 55 -2.97 -13.43 6.18
C LYS A 55 -4.50 -13.22 6.21
N ASN A 56 -5.05 -12.49 5.23
CA ASN A 56 -6.46 -12.10 5.17
C ASN A 56 -6.95 -11.33 6.42
N VAL A 57 -6.04 -10.64 7.13
CA VAL A 57 -6.42 -9.74 8.22
C VAL A 57 -6.82 -8.41 7.60
N GLU A 58 -8.02 -7.94 7.93
CA GLU A 58 -8.54 -6.65 7.47
C GLU A 58 -7.99 -5.49 8.30
N TRP A 59 -7.64 -4.41 7.62
CA TRP A 59 -7.16 -3.16 8.18
C TRP A 59 -7.90 -1.99 7.53
N SER A 60 -8.10 -0.92 8.27
CA SER A 60 -8.61 0.34 7.74
C SER A 60 -7.61 1.45 8.03
N SER A 61 -7.31 2.27 7.02
CA SER A 61 -6.39 3.39 7.19
C SER A 61 -6.81 4.58 6.33
N GLY A 62 -6.60 5.78 6.86
CA GLY A 62 -6.75 7.00 6.08
C GLY A 62 -5.77 7.03 4.90
N THR A 63 -6.23 7.51 3.75
CA THR A 63 -5.43 7.56 2.51
C THR A 63 -4.12 8.34 2.66
N ARG A 64 -4.03 9.23 3.65
CA ARG A 64 -2.84 10.04 3.99
C ARG A 64 -1.75 9.28 4.73
N PHE A 65 -2.07 8.11 5.28
CA PHE A 65 -1.14 7.26 6.06
C PHE A 65 -0.65 6.05 5.26
N ILE A 66 -1.00 5.97 3.99
CA ILE A 66 -0.61 4.90 3.08
C ILE A 66 0.06 5.47 1.84
N ARG A 67 0.89 4.64 1.21
CA ARG A 67 1.48 4.90 -0.09
C ARG A 67 1.41 3.66 -0.97
N PRO A 68 1.49 3.80 -2.31
CA PRO A 68 1.71 2.67 -3.20
C PRO A 68 2.95 1.87 -2.80
N ALA A 69 2.83 0.54 -2.89
CA ALA A 69 3.96 -0.36 -2.70
C ALA A 69 5.00 -0.15 -3.81
N THR A 70 6.27 -0.14 -3.45
CA THR A 70 7.36 -0.08 -4.42
C THR A 70 7.60 -1.45 -5.05
N THR A 71 8.17 -1.48 -6.26
CA THR A 71 8.56 -2.73 -6.93
C THR A 71 9.52 -3.58 -6.09
N ALA A 72 10.37 -2.94 -5.27
CA ALA A 72 11.30 -3.64 -4.40
C ALA A 72 10.57 -4.41 -3.29
N GLU A 73 9.57 -3.79 -2.65
CA GLU A 73 8.73 -4.40 -1.61
C GLU A 73 7.90 -5.55 -2.17
N ILE A 74 7.27 -5.34 -3.34
CA ILE A 74 6.51 -6.40 -4.04
C ILE A 74 7.40 -7.60 -4.36
N LYS A 75 8.61 -7.36 -4.86
CA LYS A 75 9.57 -8.42 -5.19
C LYS A 75 10.12 -9.11 -3.93
N ALA A 76 10.33 -8.37 -2.84
CA ALA A 76 10.75 -8.95 -1.57
C ALA A 76 9.68 -9.89 -1.00
N ASN A 77 8.41 -9.48 -1.03
CA ASN A 77 7.30 -10.35 -0.60
C ASN A 77 7.22 -11.63 -1.45
N ARG A 78 7.33 -11.51 -2.78
CA ARG A 78 7.35 -12.69 -3.67
C ARG A 78 8.47 -13.67 -3.33
N ARG A 79 9.68 -13.16 -3.04
CA ARG A 79 10.83 -14.01 -2.65
C ARG A 79 10.59 -14.72 -1.32
N LEU A 80 9.95 -14.05 -0.36
CA LEU A 80 9.59 -14.67 0.91
C LEU A 80 8.58 -15.80 0.70
N THR A 81 7.53 -15.56 -0.08
CA THR A 81 6.54 -16.61 -0.41
C THR A 81 7.16 -17.79 -1.16
N GLU A 82 8.06 -17.54 -2.11
CA GLU A 82 8.79 -18.60 -2.83
C GLU A 82 9.66 -19.43 -1.88
N ALA A 83 10.34 -18.79 -0.92
CA ALA A 83 11.14 -19.48 0.09
C ALA A 83 10.28 -20.29 1.07
N GLU A 84 9.12 -19.77 1.48
CA GLU A 84 8.16 -20.48 2.32
C GLU A 84 7.56 -21.70 1.60
N GLN A 85 7.21 -21.56 0.32
CA GLN A 85 6.70 -22.66 -0.49
C GLN A 85 7.78 -23.74 -0.72
N ALA A 86 9.02 -23.34 -1.01
CA ALA A 86 10.13 -24.27 -1.19
C ALA A 86 10.45 -25.07 0.08
N LEU A 87 10.21 -24.51 1.28
CA LEU A 87 10.38 -25.23 2.54
C LEU A 87 9.26 -26.27 2.77
N ALA A 88 8.04 -25.97 2.34
CA ALA A 88 6.89 -26.86 2.52
C ALA A 88 6.94 -28.12 1.64
N GLU A 89 7.62 -28.07 0.48
CA GLU A 89 7.75 -29.21 -0.45
C GLU A 89 8.82 -30.24 -0.04
N VAL A 90 9.59 -29.98 1.02
CA VAL A 90 10.72 -30.84 1.49
C VAL A 90 10.33 -31.73 2.70
N SER A 91 9.06 -31.71 3.13
CA SER A 91 8.53 -32.61 4.18
C SER A 91 7.65 -33.71 3.60
#